data_AF-A0A9X7W4N8-F1
#
_entry.id   AF-A0A9X7W4N8-F1
#
_cell.length_a   1.000
_cell.length_b   1.000
_cell.length_c   1.000
_cell.angle_alpha   90.00
_cell.angle_beta   90.00
_cell.angle_gamma   90.00
#
_symmetry.space_group_name_H-M   'P 1'
#
loop_
_entity.id
_entity.type
_entity.pdbx_description
1 polymer ?
#
loop_
_entity_poly.entity_id
_entity_poly.type
_entity_poly.pdbx_seq_one_letter_code
_entity_poly.pdbx_strand_id
1 'polypeptide(L)'
;MVTGFVRKVPIYNTFVDGAKSGFGTAIRLIPHLIAMMVAVSVFRASGAMGYLISWLEPVLVWAHIPPEVAPMGLLRPISGMGSLALMTDIFKVHGPDSWLGQLASTMQAASDTTLYVVTVYFGSVGIRKIRYALKVGLLADLASVIGSVLAVYLLLGPMPK
;
A
#
# COMPACT_ATOMS: atom_id res chain seq x y z
N MET A 1 22.17 5.26 -16.20
CA MET A 1 23.48 4.73 -16.66
C MET A 1 23.97 5.42 -17.93
N VAL A 2 23.20 5.40 -19.04
CA VAL A 2 23.56 6.06 -20.32
C VAL A 2 23.94 7.54 -20.14
N THR A 3 23.16 8.32 -19.38
CA THR A 3 23.45 9.73 -19.10
C THR A 3 24.74 9.94 -18.31
N GLY A 4 25.05 9.02 -17.39
CA GLY A 4 26.30 9.06 -16.60
C GLY A 4 27.52 8.72 -17.45
N PHE A 5 27.37 7.82 -18.42
CA PHE A 5 28.41 7.47 -19.38
C PHE A 5 28.71 8.65 -20.32
N VAL A 6 27.67 9.28 -20.90
CA VAL A 6 27.81 10.45 -21.78
C VAL A 6 28.45 11.64 -21.05
N ARG A 7 28.11 11.85 -19.77
CA ARG A 7 28.67 12.93 -18.95
C ARG A 7 30.00 12.58 -18.26
N LYS A 8 30.61 11.43 -18.58
CA LYS A 8 31.88 10.95 -18.00
C LYS A 8 31.88 10.95 -16.45
N VAL A 9 30.73 10.67 -15.85
CA VAL A 9 30.60 10.53 -14.40
C VAL A 9 31.15 9.16 -14.00
N PRO A 10 31.94 9.03 -12.92
CA PRO A 10 32.42 7.74 -12.44
C PRO A 10 31.27 6.92 -11.82
N ILE A 11 30.47 6.27 -12.68
CA ILE A 11 29.20 5.62 -12.34
C ILE A 11 29.33 4.68 -11.14
N TYR A 12 30.38 3.84 -11.14
CA TYR A 12 30.62 2.89 -10.05
C TYR A 12 30.89 3.59 -8.71
N ASN A 13 31.77 4.59 -8.69
CA ASN A 13 32.09 5.32 -7.46
C ASN A 13 30.86 6.07 -6.93
N THR A 14 30.12 6.76 -7.81
CA THR A 14 28.88 7.46 -7.42
C THR A 14 27.82 6.48 -6.90
N PHE A 15 27.72 5.28 -7.47
CA PHE A 15 26.85 4.22 -6.96
C PHE A 15 27.26 3.77 -5.56
N VAL A 16 28.56 3.50 -5.34
CA VAL A 16 29.09 3.07 -4.04
C VAL A 16 28.88 4.15 -2.97
N ASP A 17 29.12 5.42 -3.30
CA ASP A 17 28.89 6.54 -2.39
C ASP A 17 27.40 6.69 -2.06
N GLY A 18 26.54 6.56 -3.07
CA GLY A 18 25.09 6.50 -2.89
C GLY A 18 24.67 5.36 -1.97
N ALA A 19 25.18 4.14 -2.19
CA ALA A 19 24.90 2.97 -1.37
C ALA A 19 25.33 3.15 0.09
N LYS A 20 26.53 3.71 0.33
CA LYS A 20 27.01 4.04 1.69
C LYS A 20 26.09 5.04 2.39
N SER A 21 25.67 6.10 1.70
CA SER A 21 24.74 7.09 2.25
C SER A 21 23.35 6.50 2.54
N GLY A 22 22.91 5.54 1.71
CA GLY A 22 21.67 4.81 1.89
C GLY A 22 21.65 3.96 3.16
N PHE A 23 22.79 3.40 3.56
CA PHE A 23 22.90 2.56 4.76
C PHE A 23 22.54 3.33 6.05
N GLY A 24 23.04 4.57 6.19
CA GLY A 24 22.69 5.43 7.33
C GLY A 24 21.20 5.80 7.35
N THR A 25 20.59 5.97 6.17
CA THR A 25 19.14 6.21 6.05
C THR A 25 18.36 4.97 6.47
N ALA A 26 18.75 3.78 6.01
CA ALA A 26 18.09 2.53 6.37
C ALA A 26 18.06 2.31 7.88
N ILE A 27 19.18 2.51 8.58
CA ILE A 27 19.25 2.38 10.05
C ILE A 27 18.26 3.31 10.76
N ARG A 28 18.10 4.56 10.28
CA ARG A 28 17.14 5.52 10.85
C ARG A 28 15.68 5.10 10.63
N LEU A 29 15.39 4.38 9.55
CA LEU A 29 14.04 3.94 9.20
C LEU A 29 13.61 2.67 9.93
N ILE A 30 14.53 1.75 10.21
CA ILE A 30 14.24 0.44 10.86
C ILE A 30 13.30 0.57 12.07
N PRO A 31 13.55 1.46 13.06
CA PRO A 31 12.67 1.56 14.24
C PRO A 31 11.23 1.92 13.90
N HIS A 32 11.04 2.84 12.95
CA HIS A 32 9.72 3.29 12.52
C HIS A 32 8.95 2.17 11.80
N LEU A 33 9.66 1.41 10.95
CA LEU A 33 9.08 0.27 10.23
C LEU A 33 8.68 -0.85 11.18
N ILE A 34 9.53 -1.21 12.14
CA ILE A 34 9.22 -2.24 13.15
C ILE A 34 8.00 -1.82 13.97
N ALA A 35 7.96 -0.58 14.46
CA ALA A 35 6.82 -0.08 15.24
C ALA A 35 5.50 -0.20 14.46
N MET A 36 5.51 0.20 13.18
CA MET A 36 4.36 0.08 12.30
C MET A 36 3.95 -1.39 12.05
N MET A 37 4.92 -2.27 11.75
CA MET A 37 4.65 -3.70 11.49
C MET A 37 4.07 -4.41 12.73
N VAL A 38 4.60 -4.10 13.92
CA VAL A 38 4.09 -4.64 15.19
C VAL A 38 2.68 -4.13 15.45
N ALA A 39 2.43 -2.83 15.30
CA ALA A 39 1.10 -2.24 15.49
C ALA A 39 0.05 -2.89 14.58
N VAL A 40 0.36 -3.06 13.29
CA VAL A 40 -0.54 -3.74 12.33
C VAL A 40 -0.77 -5.20 12.71
N SER A 41 0.27 -5.91 13.15
CA SER A 41 0.16 -7.33 13.54
C SER A 41 -0.72 -7.50 14.77
N VAL A 42 -0.55 -6.65 15.79
CA VAL A 42 -1.41 -6.63 16.99
C VAL A 42 -2.84 -6.25 16.62
N PHE A 43 -3.02 -5.21 15.79
CA PHE A 43 -4.35 -4.79 15.33
C PHE A 43 -5.11 -5.93 14.62
N ARG A 44 -4.41 -6.70 13.76
CA ARG A 44 -4.98 -7.87 13.08
C ARG A 44 -5.28 -9.01 14.06
N ALA A 45 -4.32 -9.36 14.93
CA ALA A 45 -4.47 -10.46 15.89
C ALA A 45 -5.54 -10.18 16.96
N SER A 46 -5.78 -8.90 17.28
CA SER A 46 -6.80 -8.49 18.25
C SER A 46 -8.24 -8.63 17.76
N GLY A 47 -8.46 -8.88 16.47
CA GLY A 47 -9.80 -8.88 15.86
C GLY A 47 -10.39 -7.50 15.62
N ALA A 48 -9.70 -6.41 16.01
CA ALA A 48 -10.15 -5.03 15.82
C ALA A 48 -10.46 -4.69 14.35
N MET A 49 -9.70 -5.28 13.42
CA MET A 49 -9.95 -5.15 11.99
C MET A 49 -11.31 -5.69 11.58
N GLY A 50 -11.72 -6.86 12.11
CA GLY A 50 -13.03 -7.45 11.84
C GLY A 50 -14.18 -6.55 12.32
N TYR A 51 -14.05 -5.99 13.53
CA TYR A 51 -15.02 -5.02 14.06
C TYR A 51 -15.10 -3.74 13.24
N LEU A 52 -13.97 -3.25 12.72
CA LEU A 52 -13.95 -2.07 11.87
C LEU A 52 -14.63 -2.34 10.52
N ILE A 53 -14.42 -3.52 9.94
CA ILE A 53 -15.04 -3.92 8.68
C ILE A 53 -16.55 -4.07 8.84
N SER A 54 -17.02 -4.77 9.89
CA SER A 54 -18.47 -4.93 10.12
C SER A 54 -19.17 -3.59 10.35
N TRP A 55 -18.48 -2.64 10.97
CA TRP A 55 -19.01 -1.29 11.13
C TRP A 55 -19.05 -0.49 9.80
N LEU A 56 -18.10 -0.72 8.89
CA LEU A 56 -18.02 -0.08 7.58
C LEU A 56 -18.84 -0.79 6.49
N GLU A 57 -19.24 -2.04 6.72
CA GLU A 57 -20.02 -2.88 5.82
C GLU A 57 -21.20 -2.15 5.14
N PRO A 58 -22.08 -1.41 5.84
CA PRO A 58 -23.19 -0.72 5.19
C PRO A 58 -22.73 0.33 4.16
N VAL A 59 -21.59 0.99 4.40
CA VAL A 59 -21.02 1.99 3.47
C VAL A 59 -20.38 1.29 2.28
N LEU A 60 -19.70 0.17 2.52
CA LEU A 60 -19.03 -0.62 1.48
C LEU A 60 -20.05 -1.23 0.51
N VAL A 61 -21.15 -1.77 1.05
CA VAL A 61 -22.27 -2.29 0.25
C VAL A 61 -22.90 -1.18 -0.58
N TRP A 62 -23.12 0.01 -0.01
CA TRP A 62 -23.62 1.17 -0.76
C TRP A 62 -22.67 1.57 -1.90
N ALA A 63 -21.36 1.51 -1.66
CA ALA A 63 -20.32 1.80 -2.64
C ALA A 63 -20.05 0.66 -3.64
N HIS A 64 -20.79 -0.47 -3.58
CA HIS A 64 -20.55 -1.68 -4.39
C HIS A 64 -19.11 -2.22 -4.28
N ILE A 65 -18.47 -1.99 -3.12
CA ILE A 65 -17.15 -2.55 -2.80
C ILE A 65 -17.39 -3.90 -2.12
N PRO A 66 -16.84 -5.01 -2.65
CA PRO A 66 -16.99 -6.31 -2.01
C PRO A 66 -16.41 -6.30 -0.59
N PRO A 67 -17.13 -6.85 0.41
CA PRO A 67 -16.65 -6.92 1.79
C PRO A 67 -15.30 -7.63 1.94
N GLU A 68 -15.00 -8.59 1.05
CA GLU A 68 -13.79 -9.40 1.07
C GLU A 68 -12.52 -8.57 0.77
N VAL A 69 -12.64 -7.52 -0.06
CA VAL A 69 -11.52 -6.63 -0.41
C VAL A 69 -11.45 -5.38 0.46
N ALA A 70 -12.51 -5.06 1.20
CA ALA A 70 -12.55 -3.92 2.10
C ALA A 70 -11.41 -3.88 3.15
N PRO A 71 -11.06 -5.00 3.84
CA PRO A 71 -9.88 -5.03 4.70
C PRO A 71 -8.60 -4.58 4.00
N MET A 72 -8.47 -4.91 2.71
CA MET A 72 -7.30 -4.56 1.91
C MET A 72 -7.24 -3.05 1.63
N GLY A 73 -8.37 -2.43 1.30
CA GLY A 73 -8.44 -0.98 1.11
C GLY A 73 -8.07 -0.18 2.37
N LEU A 74 -8.40 -0.69 3.55
CA LEU A 74 -8.02 -0.07 4.82
C LEU A 74 -6.56 -0.31 5.20
N LEU A 75 -6.03 -1.50 4.88
CA LEU A 75 -4.64 -1.84 5.18
C LEU A 75 -3.65 -1.25 4.18
N ARG A 76 -4.04 -1.01 2.93
CA ARG A 76 -3.15 -0.54 1.87
C ARG A 76 -2.43 0.77 2.22
N PRO A 77 -3.07 1.81 2.77
CA PRO A 77 -2.38 3.03 3.22
C PRO A 77 -1.34 2.79 4.31
N ILE A 78 -1.51 1.73 5.11
CA ILE A 78 -0.74 1.46 6.33
C ILE A 78 0.41 0.50 6.05
N SER A 79 0.16 -0.60 5.33
CA SER A 79 1.11 -1.69 5.14
C SER A 79 0.89 -2.44 3.83
N GLY A 80 1.88 -2.36 2.96
CA GLY A 80 1.84 -3.02 1.65
C GLY A 80 2.05 -4.53 1.74
N MET A 81 2.80 -4.98 2.75
CA MET A 81 2.95 -6.40 3.08
C MET A 81 1.69 -6.96 3.75
N GLY A 82 1.00 -6.14 4.56
CA GLY A 82 -0.29 -6.50 5.16
C GLY A 82 -1.38 -6.68 4.11
N SER A 83 -1.47 -5.75 3.15
CA SER A 83 -2.40 -5.87 2.02
C SER A 83 -2.04 -7.05 1.11
N LEU A 84 -0.75 -7.33 0.91
CA LEU A 84 -0.28 -8.47 0.13
C LEU A 84 -0.67 -9.82 0.76
N ALA A 85 -0.60 -9.93 2.08
CA ALA A 85 -1.04 -11.13 2.79
C ALA A 85 -2.53 -11.39 2.56
N LEU A 86 -3.37 -10.36 2.65
CA LEU A 86 -4.80 -10.46 2.36
C LEU A 86 -5.08 -10.85 0.90
N MET A 87 -4.33 -10.28 -0.05
CA MET A 87 -4.44 -10.65 -1.47
C MET A 87 -4.15 -12.12 -1.67
N THR A 88 -3.10 -12.61 -1.00
CA THR A 88 -2.73 -14.02 -1.05
C THR A 88 -3.81 -14.92 -0.45
N ASP A 89 -4.48 -14.48 0.61
CA ASP A 89 -5.61 -15.22 1.18
C ASP A 89 -6.84 -15.22 0.26
N ILE A 90 -7.14 -14.11 -0.42
CA ILE A 90 -8.16 -14.07 -1.48
C ILE A 90 -7.82 -15.05 -2.61
N PHE A 91 -6.55 -15.10 -3.03
CA PHE A 91 -6.12 -16.04 -4.08
C PHE A 91 -6.29 -17.50 -3.66
N LYS A 92 -6.04 -17.82 -2.39
CA LYS A 92 -6.25 -19.20 -1.89
C LYS A 92 -7.72 -19.61 -1.91
N VAL A 93 -8.63 -18.67 -1.66
CA VAL A 93 -10.07 -18.95 -1.56
C VAL A 93 -10.75 -18.91 -2.93
N HIS A 94 -10.49 -17.88 -3.73
CA HIS A 94 -11.20 -17.63 -5.00
C HIS A 94 -10.35 -17.91 -6.25
N GLY A 95 -9.04 -18.04 -6.11
CA GLY A 95 -8.10 -18.12 -7.24
C GLY A 95 -7.69 -16.73 -7.74
N PRO A 96 -6.46 -16.58 -8.29
CA PRO A 96 -5.95 -15.31 -8.78
C PRO A 96 -6.71 -14.78 -10.01
N ASP A 97 -7.23 -15.67 -10.86
CA ASP A 97 -7.97 -15.30 -12.08
C ASP A 97 -9.43 -14.94 -11.83
N SER A 98 -9.93 -15.11 -10.59
CA SER A 98 -11.29 -14.73 -10.23
C SER A 98 -11.49 -13.22 -10.25
N TRP A 99 -12.75 -12.78 -10.32
CA TRP A 99 -13.09 -11.35 -10.25
C TRP A 99 -12.51 -10.70 -8.98
N LEU A 100 -12.63 -11.36 -7.82
CA LEU A 100 -12.04 -10.91 -6.56
C LEU A 100 -10.50 -10.94 -6.58
N GLY A 101 -9.90 -11.94 -7.22
CA GLY A 101 -8.44 -12.03 -7.43
C GLY A 101 -7.91 -10.89 -8.28
N GLN A 102 -8.58 -10.55 -9.37
CA GLN A 102 -8.19 -9.42 -10.23
C GLN A 102 -8.38 -8.08 -9.53
N LEU A 103 -9.45 -7.91 -8.74
CA LEU A 103 -9.64 -6.71 -7.93
C LEU A 103 -8.56 -6.56 -6.86
N ALA A 104 -8.29 -7.63 -6.11
CA ALA A 104 -7.23 -7.67 -5.11
C ALA A 104 -5.85 -7.35 -5.72
N SER A 105 -5.56 -7.88 -6.91
CA SER A 105 -4.33 -7.60 -7.67
C SER A 105 -4.23 -6.13 -8.07
N THR A 106 -5.33 -5.58 -8.59
CA THR A 106 -5.40 -4.19 -9.05
C THR A 106 -5.22 -3.23 -7.87
N MET A 107 -5.92 -3.47 -6.76
CA MET A 107 -5.78 -2.67 -5.53
C MET A 107 -4.36 -2.76 -4.95
N GLN A 108 -3.74 -3.94 -4.99
CA GLN A 108 -2.36 -4.13 -4.53
C GLN A 108 -1.35 -3.37 -5.41
N ALA A 109 -1.64 -3.14 -6.70
CA ALA A 109 -0.75 -2.46 -7.63
C ALA A 109 -1.00 -0.95 -7.77
N ALA A 110 -2.22 -0.47 -7.47
CA ALA A 110 -2.67 0.86 -7.84
C ALA A 110 -2.13 2.03 -6.99
N SER A 111 -1.79 1.80 -5.72
CA SER A 111 -1.20 2.84 -4.85
C SER A 111 -0.06 2.32 -4.01
N ASP A 112 0.86 3.22 -3.64
CA ASP A 112 1.83 2.98 -2.58
C ASP A 112 1.23 3.21 -1.18
N THR A 113 1.97 2.84 -0.16
CA THR A 113 1.52 2.89 1.24
C THR A 113 1.70 4.30 1.82
N THR A 114 0.62 5.10 1.92
CA THR A 114 0.69 6.51 2.37
C THR A 114 1.46 6.72 3.67
N LEU A 115 1.21 5.94 4.72
CA LEU A 115 1.91 6.11 6.01
C LEU A 115 3.39 5.73 5.92
N TYR A 116 3.73 4.74 5.10
CA TYR A 116 5.12 4.37 4.83
C TYR A 116 5.82 5.47 4.02
N VAL A 117 5.19 5.97 2.95
CA VAL A 117 5.68 7.09 2.13
C VAL A 117 5.97 8.31 3.02
N VAL A 118 5.03 8.67 3.90
CA VAL A 118 5.23 9.75 4.86
C VAL A 118 6.39 9.43 5.80
N THR A 119 6.42 8.26 6.42
CA THR A 119 7.46 7.92 7.40
C THR A 119 8.86 7.84 6.78
N VAL A 120 8.96 7.22 5.60
CA VAL A 120 10.23 6.90 4.94
C VAL A 120 10.75 8.07 4.13
N TYR A 121 9.92 8.63 3.25
CA TYR A 121 10.38 9.72 2.40
C TYR A 121 10.51 11.00 3.21
N PHE A 122 9.53 11.35 4.05
CA PHE A 122 9.62 12.60 4.83
C PHE A 122 10.63 12.45 5.96
N GLY A 123 10.74 11.26 6.57
CA GLY A 123 11.74 10.96 7.58
C GLY A 123 13.18 11.02 7.05
N SER A 124 13.44 10.52 5.83
CA SER A 124 14.78 10.54 5.23
C SER A 124 15.35 11.95 5.03
N VAL A 125 14.49 12.92 4.73
CA VAL A 125 14.86 14.34 4.54
C VAL A 125 14.50 15.25 5.72
N GLY A 126 14.05 14.67 6.85
CA GLY A 126 13.79 15.40 8.10
C GLY A 126 12.55 16.30 8.09
N ILE A 127 11.59 16.08 7.19
CA ILE A 127 10.35 16.86 7.13
C ILE A 127 9.42 16.44 8.28
N ARG A 128 9.05 17.40 9.13
CA ARG A 128 8.13 17.19 10.27
C ARG A 128 6.68 17.58 9.99
N LYS A 129 6.43 18.41 8.97
CA LYS A 129 5.09 18.93 8.64
C LYS A 129 4.38 18.02 7.63
N ILE A 130 3.70 16.98 8.11
CA ILE A 130 3.06 15.94 7.26
C ILE A 130 1.58 16.19 6.95
N ARG A 131 0.95 17.21 7.55
CA ARG A 131 -0.51 17.38 7.60
C ARG A 131 -1.23 17.33 6.25
N TYR A 132 -0.63 17.93 5.21
CA TYR A 132 -1.26 18.02 3.88
C TYR A 132 -0.97 16.76 3.06
N ALA A 133 0.27 16.27 3.13
CA ALA A 133 0.68 15.04 2.46
C ALA A 133 -0.14 13.85 2.93
N LEU A 134 -0.41 13.75 4.24
CA LEU A 134 -1.25 12.69 4.80
C LEU A 134 -2.68 12.75 4.24
N LYS A 135 -3.30 13.93 4.22
CA LYS A 135 -4.67 14.09 3.68
C LYS A 135 -4.76 13.75 2.20
N VAL A 136 -3.83 14.27 1.40
CA VAL A 136 -3.79 14.01 -0.05
C VAL A 136 -3.48 12.54 -0.32
N GLY A 137 -2.57 11.94 0.44
CA GLY A 137 -2.24 10.51 0.33
C GLY A 137 -3.44 9.62 0.62
N LEU A 138 -4.16 9.87 1.72
CA LEU A 138 -5.37 9.11 2.06
C LEU A 138 -6.50 9.30 1.03
N LEU A 139 -6.62 10.50 0.44
CA LEU A 139 -7.55 10.73 -0.66
C LEU A 139 -7.13 9.99 -1.93
N ALA A 140 -5.83 9.93 -2.22
CA ALA A 140 -5.30 9.16 -3.34
C ALA A 140 -5.51 7.65 -3.12
N ASP A 141 -5.37 7.15 -1.89
CA ASP A 141 -5.69 5.77 -1.55
C ASP A 141 -7.18 5.47 -1.75
N LEU A 142 -8.07 6.37 -1.32
CA LEU A 142 -9.51 6.21 -1.58
C LEU A 142 -9.81 6.20 -3.08
N ALA A 143 -9.19 7.10 -3.84
CA ALA A 143 -9.32 7.14 -5.30
C ALA A 143 -8.76 5.88 -5.97
N SER A 144 -7.69 5.31 -5.42
CA SER A 144 -7.10 4.04 -5.87
C SER A 144 -8.07 2.87 -5.66
N VAL A 145 -8.74 2.78 -4.51
CA VAL A 145 -9.76 1.75 -4.24
C VAL A 145 -10.92 1.88 -5.23
N ILE A 146 -11.49 3.08 -5.37
CA ILE A 146 -12.62 3.33 -6.28
C ILE A 146 -12.20 3.07 -7.73
N GLY A 147 -11.03 3.56 -8.14
CA GLY A 147 -10.47 3.37 -9.47
C GLY A 147 -10.23 1.90 -9.80
N SER A 148 -9.77 1.10 -8.83
CA SER A 148 -9.59 -0.34 -9.00
C SER A 148 -10.91 -1.06 -9.22
N VAL A 149 -11.94 -0.73 -8.43
CA VAL A 149 -13.29 -1.31 -8.59
C VAL A 149 -13.86 -0.95 -9.97
N LEU A 150 -13.75 0.32 -10.37
CA LEU A 150 -14.21 0.79 -11.68
C LEU A 150 -13.46 0.12 -12.83
N ALA A 151 -12.13 0.01 -12.74
CA ALA A 151 -11.32 -0.62 -13.78
C ALA A 151 -11.69 -2.10 -13.97
N VAL A 152 -11.82 -2.84 -12.87
CA VAL A 152 -12.22 -4.25 -12.90
C VAL A 152 -13.65 -4.40 -13.41
N TYR A 153 -14.58 -3.55 -12.95
CA TYR A 153 -15.95 -3.53 -13.45
C TYR A 153 -16.03 -3.27 -14.96
N LEU A 154 -15.25 -2.32 -15.48
CA LEU A 154 -15.22 -1.98 -16.90
C LEU A 154 -14.59 -3.08 -17.76
N LEU A 155 -13.58 -3.79 -17.25
CA LEU A 155 -12.84 -4.80 -18.02
C LEU A 155 -13.46 -6.20 -17.93
N LEU A 156 -13.93 -6.61 -16.74
CA LEU A 156 -14.45 -7.95 -16.48
C LEU A 156 -15.98 -7.99 -16.34
N GLY A 157 -16.63 -6.83 -16.28
CA GLY A 157 -18.06 -6.72 -16.06
C GLY A 157 -18.46 -6.70 -14.58
N PRO A 158 -19.77 -6.72 -14.29
CA PRO A 158 -20.29 -6.72 -12.92
C PRO A 158 -19.80 -7.93 -12.14
N MET A 159 -19.67 -7.76 -10.82
CA MET A 159 -19.29 -8.85 -9.93
C MET A 159 -20.26 -10.04 -10.11
N PRO A 160 -19.73 -11.26 -10.36
CA PRO A 160 -20.56 -12.46 -10.40
C PRO A 160 -21.22 -12.67 -9.02
N LYS A 161 -22.52 -12.98 -9.03
CA LYS A 161 -23.30 -13.26 -7.82
C LYS A 161 -22.85 -14.54 -7.13
#